data_AF-A0A160DSL2-F1
#
_entry.id   AF-A0A160DSL2-F1
#
_cell.length_a   1.000
_cell.length_b   1.000
_cell.length_c   1.000
_cell.angle_alpha   90.00
_cell.angle_beta   90.00
_cell.angle_gamma   90.00
#
_symmetry.space_group_name_H-M   'P 1'
#
loop_
_entity.id
_entity.type
_entity.pdbx_description
1 polymer ?
#
loop_
_entity_poly.entity_id
_entity_poly.type
_entity_poly.pdbx_seq_one_letter_code
_entity_poly.pdbx_strand_id
1 'polypeptide(L)'
;MDAGRTGRRTMTHPQHPRGPKMKSKTALTRTTLSLLAIGIAGLFAGNALAYDGTQCKEAGNCWEPKPGYPEKVAGSKYDPKHNPAELNKQSASITAMEQRNAQRVAHFKKTGKFEYDVAKLPKP
;
A
#
# COMPACT_ATOMS: atom_id res chain seq x y z
N MET A 1 35.88 0.24 -73.74
CA MET A 1 35.12 -0.14 -74.94
C MET A 1 33.66 -0.17 -74.52
N ASP A 2 32.99 0.98 -74.53
CA ASP A 2 32.38 1.64 -75.69
C ASP A 2 30.93 1.14 -75.90
N ALA A 3 30.14 2.05 -76.46
CA ALA A 3 28.73 2.01 -76.80
C ALA A 3 27.78 2.31 -75.63
N GLY A 4 26.87 3.26 -75.72
CA GLY A 4 26.49 4.01 -76.90
C GLY A 4 25.10 4.61 -76.69
N ARG A 5 25.09 5.93 -76.61
CA ARG A 5 24.02 6.86 -76.99
C ARG A 5 22.87 6.22 -77.79
N THR A 6 21.64 6.31 -77.26
CA THR A 6 20.45 6.52 -78.11
C THR A 6 19.44 7.41 -77.39
N GLY A 7 19.33 8.65 -77.90
CA GLY A 7 18.21 9.51 -77.57
C GLY A 7 16.93 8.99 -78.20
N ARG A 8 15.80 9.16 -77.51
CA ARG A 8 14.47 9.07 -78.12
C ARG A 8 13.55 10.15 -77.57
N ARG A 9 13.23 11.07 -78.50
CA ARG A 9 12.04 11.91 -78.65
C ARG A 9 10.99 11.89 -77.53
N THR A 10 10.83 13.08 -76.95
CA THR A 10 9.58 13.85 -76.85
C THR A 10 8.27 13.07 -76.81
N MET A 11 7.62 13.08 -75.64
CA MET A 11 6.19 13.35 -75.57
C MET A 11 5.93 14.29 -74.40
N THR A 12 5.51 15.51 -74.75
CA THR A 12 4.94 16.50 -73.85
C THR A 12 3.65 15.95 -73.27
N HIS A 13 3.71 15.54 -72.01
CA HIS A 13 2.53 15.24 -71.22
C HIS A 13 2.00 16.54 -70.59
N PRO A 14 0.68 16.81 -70.62
CA PRO A 14 0.12 18.03 -70.07
C PRO A 14 0.34 18.09 -68.56
N GLN A 15 0.84 19.23 -68.09
CA GLN A 15 1.06 19.46 -66.66
C GLN A 15 -0.28 19.45 -65.93
N HIS A 16 -0.47 18.46 -65.07
CA HIS A 16 -1.54 18.47 -64.08
C HIS A 16 -1.25 19.57 -63.05
N PRO A 17 -2.22 20.41 -62.66
CA PRO A 17 -1.98 21.48 -61.71
C PRO A 17 -1.54 20.89 -60.37
N ARG A 18 -0.42 21.40 -59.87
CA ARG A 18 0.12 21.08 -58.54
C ARG A 18 -0.91 21.50 -57.48
N GLY A 19 -1.59 20.52 -56.91
CA GLY A 19 -2.42 20.73 -55.73
C GLY A 19 -1.62 21.40 -54.61
N PRO A 20 -2.28 22.21 -53.76
CA PRO A 20 -1.60 22.94 -52.70
C PRO A 20 -0.94 21.96 -51.73
N LYS A 21 0.34 22.22 -51.43
CA LYS A 21 1.11 21.50 -50.41
C LYS A 21 0.33 21.50 -49.09
N MET A 22 -0.11 20.32 -48.64
CA MET A 22 -0.53 20.13 -47.25
C MET A 22 0.66 20.45 -46.35
N LYS A 23 0.65 21.65 -45.75
CA LYS A 23 1.48 21.97 -44.61
C LYS A 23 0.97 21.12 -43.45
N SER A 24 1.78 20.16 -43.02
CA SER A 24 1.56 19.43 -41.78
C SER A 24 1.39 20.44 -40.64
N LYS A 25 0.15 20.65 -40.23
CA LYS A 25 -0.23 21.43 -39.05
C LYS A 25 -0.97 20.49 -38.09
N THR A 26 -0.36 19.37 -37.76
CA THR A 26 -0.95 18.44 -36.79
C THR A 26 0.10 17.96 -35.81
N ALA A 27 0.70 18.90 -35.08
CA ALA A 27 1.55 18.61 -33.94
C ALA A 27 1.13 19.34 -32.66
N LEU A 28 -0.02 20.04 -32.65
CA LEU A 28 -0.42 20.88 -31.51
C LEU A 28 -1.69 20.43 -30.78
N THR A 29 -2.42 19.44 -31.30
CA THR A 29 -3.67 18.95 -30.68
C THR A 29 -3.54 17.64 -29.90
N ARG A 30 -2.38 16.95 -29.95
CA ARG A 30 -2.13 15.74 -29.12
C ARG A 30 -1.43 16.04 -27.79
N THR A 31 -0.81 17.21 -27.63
CA THR A 31 -0.03 17.54 -26.44
C THR A 31 -0.88 18.12 -25.31
N THR A 32 -2.01 18.75 -25.63
CA THR A 32 -2.93 19.34 -24.63
C THR A 32 -3.83 18.30 -23.96
N LEU A 33 -4.17 17.21 -24.63
CA LEU A 33 -4.99 16.14 -24.03
C LEU A 33 -4.19 15.29 -23.02
N SER A 34 -2.86 15.16 -23.22
CA SER A 34 -1.97 14.40 -22.34
C SER A 34 -1.71 15.10 -21.01
N LEU A 35 -1.68 16.44 -20.97
CA LEU A 35 -1.48 17.21 -19.75
C LEU A 35 -2.71 17.16 -18.82
N LEU A 36 -3.92 17.08 -19.38
CA LEU A 36 -5.16 16.94 -18.60
C LEU A 36 -5.26 15.55 -17.94
N ALA A 37 -4.84 14.49 -18.65
CA ALA A 37 -4.83 13.13 -18.11
C ALA A 37 -3.81 12.95 -16.96
N ILE A 38 -2.64 13.61 -17.03
CA ILE A 38 -1.64 13.62 -15.96
C ILE A 38 -2.15 14.41 -14.74
N GLY A 39 -2.83 15.55 -14.95
CA GLY A 39 -3.41 16.35 -13.87
C GLY A 39 -4.48 15.59 -13.08
N ILE A 40 -5.32 14.79 -13.75
CA ILE A 40 -6.34 13.96 -13.09
C ILE A 40 -5.72 12.78 -12.34
N ALA A 41 -4.69 12.12 -12.89
CA ALA A 41 -3.99 11.03 -12.20
C ALA A 41 -3.24 11.51 -10.93
N GLY A 42 -2.67 12.71 -10.95
CA GLY A 42 -2.00 13.31 -9.78
C GLY A 42 -2.95 13.62 -8.61
N LEU A 43 -4.21 13.98 -8.90
CA LEU A 43 -5.23 14.25 -7.87
C LEU A 43 -5.58 13.01 -7.04
N PHE A 44 -5.45 11.80 -7.59
CA PHE A 44 -5.70 10.55 -6.85
C PHE A 44 -4.44 9.99 -6.16
N ALA A 45 -3.24 10.37 -6.61
CA ALA A 45 -1.96 9.94 -6.02
C ALA A 45 -1.66 10.59 -4.65
N GLY A 46 -2.28 11.73 -4.33
CA GLY A 46 -2.06 12.46 -3.07
C GLY A 46 -2.59 11.76 -1.81
N ASN A 47 -3.51 10.79 -1.93
CA ASN A 47 -4.07 10.12 -0.75
C ASN A 47 -3.05 9.21 -0.05
N ALA A 48 -2.02 8.74 -0.75
CA ALA A 48 -0.94 7.97 -0.17
C ALA A 48 0.00 8.84 0.70
N LEU A 49 -0.03 10.17 0.55
CA LEU A 49 0.79 11.12 1.31
C LEU A 49 0.06 11.72 2.53
N ALA A 50 -1.21 11.37 2.78
CA ALA A 50 -2.00 12.01 3.84
C ALA A 50 -1.81 11.40 5.24
N TYR A 51 -1.13 10.26 5.34
CA TYR A 51 -0.63 9.70 6.60
C TYR A 51 0.77 9.16 6.33
N ASP A 52 1.77 10.01 6.53
CA ASP A 52 3.19 9.71 6.27
C ASP A 52 3.98 9.36 7.55
N GLY A 53 3.34 9.50 8.72
CA GLY A 53 3.93 9.19 10.02
C GLY A 53 4.89 10.24 10.56
N THR A 54 4.96 11.43 9.96
CA THR A 54 5.90 12.49 10.37
C THR A 54 5.27 13.55 11.29
N GLN A 55 3.93 13.64 11.33
CA GLN A 55 3.20 14.56 12.19
C GLN A 55 2.93 13.91 13.55
N CYS A 56 3.64 14.36 14.59
CA CYS A 56 3.53 13.80 15.93
C CYS A 56 2.74 14.73 16.85
N LYS A 57 1.64 14.22 17.42
CA LYS A 57 0.82 14.93 18.41
C LYS A 57 1.60 15.18 19.71
N GLU A 58 2.47 14.23 20.02
CA GLU A 58 3.40 14.21 21.16
C GLU A 58 4.55 13.24 20.84
N ALA A 59 5.60 13.23 21.66
CA ALA A 59 6.77 12.39 21.43
C ALA A 59 6.39 10.89 21.41
N GLY A 60 6.64 10.21 20.28
CA GLY A 60 6.34 8.79 20.09
C GLY A 60 4.91 8.49 19.61
N ASN A 61 4.06 9.50 19.41
CA ASN A 61 2.68 9.34 18.93
C ASN A 61 2.44 10.19 17.67
N CYS A 62 2.67 9.56 16.51
CA CYS A 62 2.53 10.18 15.19
C CYS A 62 1.37 9.60 14.39
N TRP A 63 0.37 9.05 15.09
CA TRP A 63 -0.78 8.42 14.46
C TRP A 63 -1.82 9.47 14.01
N GLU A 64 -2.30 9.33 12.77
CA GLU A 64 -3.38 10.15 12.20
C GLU A 64 -4.37 9.25 11.42
N PRO A 65 -5.67 9.59 11.38
CA PRO A 65 -6.61 8.91 10.51
C PRO A 65 -6.32 9.26 9.05
N LYS A 66 -6.36 8.26 8.15
CA LYS A 66 -6.33 8.50 6.71
C LYS A 66 -7.55 9.33 6.25
N PRO A 67 -7.45 10.07 5.13
CA PRO A 67 -8.60 10.78 4.56
C PRO A 67 -9.82 9.85 4.39
N GLY A 68 -10.96 10.28 4.90
CA GLY A 68 -12.22 9.50 4.87
C GLY A 68 -12.38 8.47 5.99
N TYR A 69 -11.42 8.34 6.93
CA TYR A 69 -11.52 7.48 8.10
C TYR A 69 -11.70 8.30 9.39
N PRO A 70 -12.44 7.77 10.39
CA PRO A 70 -12.69 8.50 11.63
C PRO A 70 -11.49 8.45 12.57
N GLU A 71 -11.33 9.48 13.39
CA GLU A 71 -10.31 9.51 14.45
C GLU A 71 -10.61 8.51 15.58
N LYS A 72 -11.89 8.26 15.87
CA LYS A 72 -12.34 7.25 16.83
C LYS A 72 -13.21 6.21 16.11
N VAL A 73 -12.89 4.93 16.32
CA VAL A 73 -13.62 3.82 15.67
C VAL A 73 -14.92 3.45 16.37
N ALA A 74 -15.07 3.76 17.66
CA ALA A 74 -16.28 3.45 18.44
C ALA A 74 -17.52 4.15 17.84
N GLY A 75 -18.59 3.38 17.61
CA GLY A 75 -19.82 3.86 16.97
C GLY A 75 -19.73 4.08 15.45
N SER A 76 -18.56 3.91 14.83
CA SER A 76 -18.40 4.02 13.38
C SER A 76 -18.75 2.70 12.67
N LYS A 77 -18.77 2.71 11.33
CA LYS A 77 -18.86 1.48 10.53
C LYS A 77 -17.65 0.55 10.68
N TYR A 78 -16.58 1.02 11.32
CA TYR A 78 -15.34 0.29 11.60
C TYR A 78 -15.21 -0.11 13.08
N ASP A 79 -16.26 0.04 13.88
CA ASP A 79 -16.25 -0.35 15.30
C ASP A 79 -16.01 -1.87 15.44
N PRO A 80 -14.91 -2.31 16.09
CA PRO A 80 -14.59 -3.72 16.21
C PRO A 80 -15.47 -4.47 17.22
N LYS A 81 -16.18 -3.75 18.10
CA LYS A 81 -17.12 -4.32 19.10
C LYS A 81 -16.54 -5.51 19.88
N HIS A 82 -15.27 -5.41 20.28
CA HIS A 82 -14.60 -6.47 21.03
C HIS A 82 -15.36 -6.81 22.32
N ASN A 83 -15.58 -8.10 22.56
CA ASN A 83 -16.16 -8.58 23.81
C ASN A 83 -15.11 -8.45 24.94
N PRO A 84 -15.38 -7.70 26.03
CA PRO A 84 -14.45 -7.57 27.15
C PRO A 84 -14.02 -8.91 27.76
N ALA A 85 -14.91 -9.90 27.80
CA ALA A 85 -14.60 -11.22 28.32
C ALA A 85 -13.54 -11.95 27.47
N GLU A 86 -13.55 -11.75 26.15
CA GLU A 86 -12.57 -12.35 25.25
C GLU A 86 -11.19 -11.68 25.38
N LEU A 87 -11.16 -10.34 25.47
CA LEU A 87 -9.92 -9.58 25.66
C LEU A 87 -9.19 -10.00 26.95
N ASN A 88 -9.95 -10.32 28.01
CA ASN A 88 -9.42 -10.67 29.31
C ASN A 88 -8.85 -12.10 29.40
N LYS A 89 -9.11 -13.00 28.44
CA LYS A 89 -8.65 -14.39 28.48
C LYS A 89 -7.13 -14.53 28.56
N GLN A 90 -6.40 -13.64 27.89
CA GLN A 90 -4.93 -13.67 27.89
C GLN A 90 -4.36 -13.46 29.30
N SER A 91 -4.85 -12.43 30.00
CA SER A 91 -4.43 -12.14 31.37
C SER A 91 -4.82 -13.27 32.33
N ALA A 92 -6.04 -13.80 32.25
CA ALA A 92 -6.48 -14.92 33.08
C ALA A 92 -5.63 -16.18 32.86
N SER A 93 -5.27 -16.49 31.61
CA SER A 93 -4.36 -17.59 31.28
C SER A 93 -2.98 -17.40 31.91
N ILE A 94 -2.42 -16.19 31.80
CA ILE A 94 -1.11 -15.84 32.39
C ILE A 94 -1.15 -15.99 33.91
N THR A 95 -2.15 -15.45 34.59
CA THR A 95 -2.28 -15.60 36.05
C THR A 95 -2.34 -17.06 36.47
N ALA A 96 -3.11 -17.89 35.75
CA ALA A 96 -3.17 -19.33 36.04
C ALA A 96 -1.81 -20.02 35.77
N MET A 97 -1.08 -19.62 34.72
CA MET A 97 0.27 -20.13 34.45
C MET A 97 1.26 -19.75 35.55
N GLU A 98 1.24 -18.49 36.01
CA GLU A 98 2.07 -17.99 37.10
C GLU A 98 1.80 -18.72 38.41
N GLN A 99 0.54 -18.95 38.77
CA GLN A 99 0.16 -19.71 39.95
C GLN A 99 0.70 -21.15 39.90
N ARG A 100 0.56 -21.84 38.75
CA ARG A 100 1.11 -23.18 38.59
C ARG A 100 2.65 -23.17 38.67
N ASN A 101 3.30 -22.17 38.10
CA ASN A 101 4.77 -22.03 38.18
C ASN A 101 5.24 -21.76 39.60
N ALA A 102 4.53 -20.94 40.37
CA ALA A 102 4.82 -20.69 41.78
C ALA A 102 4.76 -21.99 42.59
N GLN A 103 3.73 -22.84 42.36
CA GLN A 103 3.62 -24.15 43.01
C GLN A 103 4.81 -25.07 42.67
N ARG A 104 5.19 -25.15 41.38
CA ARG A 104 6.34 -25.95 40.92
C ARG A 104 7.64 -25.50 41.56
N VAL A 105 7.91 -24.20 41.54
CA VAL A 105 9.15 -23.62 42.09
C VAL A 105 9.19 -23.78 43.61
N ALA A 106 8.07 -23.60 44.31
CA ALA A 106 7.99 -23.82 45.75
C ALA A 106 8.30 -25.27 46.13
N HIS A 107 7.72 -26.25 45.40
CA HIS A 107 8.02 -27.66 45.60
C HIS A 107 9.50 -27.96 45.33
N PHE A 108 10.02 -27.51 44.19
CA PHE A 108 11.41 -27.74 43.81
C PHE A 108 12.40 -27.18 44.85
N LYS A 109 12.16 -25.97 45.35
CA LYS A 109 12.97 -25.36 46.42
C LYS A 109 12.93 -26.18 47.72
N LYS A 110 11.78 -26.76 48.06
CA LYS A 110 11.60 -27.54 49.30
C LYS A 110 12.21 -28.94 49.23
N THR A 111 12.15 -29.60 48.07
CA THR A 111 12.50 -31.03 47.94
C THR A 111 13.79 -31.28 47.17
N GLY A 112 14.28 -30.30 46.40
CA GLY A 112 15.37 -30.48 45.45
C GLY A 112 14.98 -31.30 44.21
N LYS A 113 13.70 -31.70 44.06
CA LYS A 113 13.20 -32.48 42.92
C LYS A 113 12.13 -31.66 42.17
N PHE A 114 12.31 -31.51 40.87
CA PHE A 114 11.35 -30.78 40.03
C PHE A 114 10.21 -31.71 39.60
N GLU A 115 8.98 -31.23 39.71
CA GLU A 115 7.76 -31.89 39.20
C GLU A 115 6.94 -30.85 38.44
N TYR A 116 6.55 -31.18 37.20
CA TYR A 116 5.83 -30.27 36.31
C TYR A 116 4.31 -30.39 36.49
N ASP A 117 3.82 -31.60 36.75
CA ASP A 117 2.40 -31.87 36.94
C ASP A 117 1.97 -31.42 38.34
N VAL A 118 1.24 -30.32 38.39
CA VAL A 118 0.75 -29.74 39.65
C VAL A 118 -0.18 -30.70 40.42
N ALA A 119 -0.82 -31.66 39.74
CA ALA A 119 -1.67 -32.65 40.39
C ALA A 119 -0.88 -33.68 41.22
N LYS A 120 0.43 -33.82 40.95
CA LYS A 120 1.35 -34.71 41.69
C LYS A 120 2.05 -34.01 42.86
N LEU A 121 1.88 -32.69 43.01
CA LEU A 121 2.45 -31.94 44.11
C LEU A 121 1.66 -32.21 45.41
N PRO A 122 2.31 -32.20 46.59
CA PRO A 122 1.60 -32.26 47.86
C PRO A 122 0.55 -31.15 47.95
N LYS A 123 -0.69 -31.50 48.29
CA LYS A 123 -1.75 -30.52 48.52
C LYS A 123 -1.45 -29.77 49.83
N PRO A 124 -1.75 -28.46 49.89
CA PRO A 124 -1.63 -27.69 51.12
C PRO A 124 -2.49 -28.26 52.24
#